data_AF-A0A1G1NP33-F1
#
_entry.id   AF-A0A1G1NP33-F1
#
_cell.length_a   1.000
_cell.length_b   1.000
_cell.length_c   1.000
_cell.angle_alpha   90.00
_cell.angle_beta   90.00
_cell.angle_gamma   90.00
#
_symmetry.space_group_name_H-M   'P 1'
#
loop_
_entity.id
_entity.type
_entity.pdbx_description
1 polymer ?
#
loop_
_entity_poly.entity_id
_entity_poly.type
_entity_poly.pdbx_seq_one_letter_code
_entity_poly.pdbx_strand_id
1 'polypeptide(L)'
;MAYRRIGIQILAITLLFLVTAPVPVYSASFPGGPIVPCGGAVEGTTPAGTTLPPCTVCHIAQVAQNVLNTGIYIAVFLSGFLFVWAGLLYLTNVTNPNGVTKAKTLFVDALLGLLIVLGAWLVIDTLMKTLTPDANGKFGPWNEICKK
;
A
#
# COMPACT_ATOMS: atom_id res chain seq x y z
N MET A 1 -9.21 36.10 -14.02
CA MET A 1 -9.87 34.77 -14.02
C MET A 1 -8.99 33.62 -13.51
N ALA A 2 -7.65 33.71 -13.54
CA ALA A 2 -6.74 32.69 -13.01
C ALA A 2 -6.91 32.43 -11.49
N TYR A 3 -7.11 33.49 -10.69
CA TYR A 3 -7.29 33.39 -9.24
C TYR A 3 -8.54 32.59 -8.81
N ARG A 4 -9.63 32.67 -9.61
CA ARG A 4 -10.87 31.91 -9.36
C ARG A 4 -10.73 30.42 -9.69
N ARG A 5 -9.83 30.05 -10.62
CA ARG A 5 -9.54 28.65 -10.98
C ARG A 5 -8.55 28.00 -10.01
N ILE A 6 -7.54 28.75 -9.58
CA ILE A 6 -6.57 28.32 -8.56
C ILE A 6 -7.27 28.14 -7.20
N GLY A 7 -8.19 29.04 -6.85
CA GLY A 7 -8.99 28.94 -5.62
C GLY A 7 -9.87 27.68 -5.57
N ILE A 8 -10.47 27.26 -6.68
CA ILE A 8 -11.30 26.04 -6.73
C ILE A 8 -10.44 24.78 -6.63
N GLN A 9 -9.25 24.78 -7.24
CA GLN A 9 -8.30 23.65 -7.14
C GLN A 9 -7.77 23.50 -5.71
N ILE A 10 -7.37 24.59 -5.06
CA ILE A 10 -6.91 24.58 -3.67
C ILE A 10 -8.05 24.15 -2.75
N LEU A 11 -9.27 24.65 -2.97
CA LEU A 11 -10.43 24.31 -2.15
C LEU A 11 -10.84 22.84 -2.29
N ALA A 12 -10.76 22.27 -3.50
CA ALA A 12 -11.00 20.84 -3.75
C ALA A 12 -9.92 19.95 -3.13
N ILE A 13 -8.64 20.37 -3.14
CA ILE A 13 -7.53 19.65 -2.51
C ILE A 13 -7.66 19.70 -0.98
N THR A 14 -8.02 20.85 -0.40
CA THR A 14 -8.26 20.97 1.03
C THR A 14 -9.50 20.19 1.48
N LEU A 15 -10.55 20.11 0.66
CA LEU A 15 -11.74 19.28 0.94
C LEU A 15 -11.43 17.78 0.86
N LEU A 16 -10.64 17.36 -0.14
CA LEU A 16 -10.17 15.97 -0.25
C LEU A 16 -9.28 15.60 0.93
N PHE A 17 -8.39 16.50 1.36
CA PHE A 17 -7.53 16.31 2.52
C PHE A 17 -8.33 16.27 3.84
N LEU A 18 -9.36 17.10 3.99
CA LEU A 18 -10.27 17.09 5.15
C LEU A 18 -11.12 15.80 5.23
N VAL A 19 -11.58 15.29 4.08
CA VAL A 19 -12.36 14.04 4.01
C VAL A 19 -11.50 12.81 4.27
N THR A 20 -10.20 12.86 3.94
CA THR A 20 -9.22 11.85 4.37
C THR A 20 -8.73 12.03 5.81
N ALA A 21 -9.11 13.11 6.50
CA ALA A 21 -8.61 13.47 7.83
C ALA A 21 -9.53 13.10 9.03
N PRO A 22 -10.18 11.93 9.07
CA PRO A 22 -10.45 11.29 10.35
C PRO A 22 -9.49 10.12 10.51
N VAL A 23 -8.20 10.38 10.76
CA VAL A 23 -7.28 9.27 11.04
C VAL A 23 -6.21 9.54 12.09
N PRO A 24 -6.64 9.72 13.35
CA PRO A 24 -5.89 9.21 14.49
C PRO A 24 -5.91 7.67 14.60
N VAL A 25 -6.50 6.92 13.64
CA VAL A 25 -6.75 5.46 13.75
C VAL A 25 -5.61 4.61 13.15
N TYR A 26 -4.66 5.17 12.41
CA TYR A 26 -3.58 4.38 11.78
C TYR A 26 -2.49 3.88 12.74
N SER A 27 -2.55 4.20 14.04
CA SER A 27 -1.57 3.71 15.02
C SER A 27 -1.97 2.38 15.67
N ALA A 28 -3.22 1.92 15.54
CA ALA A 28 -3.71 0.73 16.23
C ALA A 28 -4.14 -0.42 15.30
N SER A 29 -4.38 -0.17 14.02
CA SER A 29 -4.91 -1.20 13.11
C SER A 29 -4.55 -0.95 11.65
N PHE A 30 -3.32 -1.27 11.28
CA PHE A 30 -2.99 -1.55 9.88
C PHE A 30 -3.75 -2.81 9.41
N PRO A 31 -4.20 -2.90 8.15
CA PRO A 31 -4.74 -4.14 7.59
C PRO A 31 -3.65 -5.23 7.61
N GLY A 32 -3.64 -6.05 8.66
CA GLY A 32 -2.57 -7.03 8.94
C GLY A 32 -2.17 -7.16 10.41
N GLY A 33 -2.64 -6.27 11.30
CA GLY A 33 -2.21 -6.27 12.70
C GLY A 33 -0.77 -5.76 12.87
N PRO A 34 -0.16 -5.92 14.07
CA PRO A 34 1.22 -5.51 14.30
C PRO A 34 2.18 -6.22 13.32
N ILE A 35 3.13 -5.48 12.77
CA ILE A 35 4.13 -5.98 11.81
C ILE A 35 4.91 -7.15 12.41
N VAL A 36 5.16 -7.12 13.73
CA VAL A 36 5.76 -8.20 14.51
C VAL A 36 4.66 -8.96 15.28
N PRO A 37 4.30 -10.20 14.88
CA PRO A 37 3.28 -10.98 15.56
C PRO A 37 3.84 -11.81 16.74
N CYS A 38 5.14 -11.73 17.02
CA CYS A 38 5.81 -12.46 18.09
C CYS A 38 6.87 -11.56 18.75
N GLY A 39 7.13 -11.77 20.04
CA GLY A 39 8.04 -10.91 20.81
C GLY A 39 7.75 -11.00 22.30
N GLY A 40 8.15 -12.09 22.92
CA GLY A 40 8.14 -12.22 24.38
C GLY A 40 9.46 -11.75 24.96
N ALA A 41 9.48 -10.56 25.53
CA ALA A 41 10.45 -10.19 26.56
C ALA A 41 9.68 -9.42 27.64
N VAL A 42 9.39 -10.10 28.75
CA VAL A 42 8.88 -9.62 30.05
C VAL A 42 7.71 -8.61 30.02
N GLU A 43 6.56 -9.00 30.59
CA GLU A 43 5.43 -8.12 30.98
C GLU A 43 5.32 -6.78 30.22
N GLY A 44 4.91 -6.84 28.96
CA GLY A 44 4.75 -5.66 28.11
C GLY A 44 3.47 -5.76 27.32
N THR A 45 2.40 -5.22 27.91
CA THR A 45 1.09 -5.02 27.28
C THR A 45 1.22 -4.51 25.84
N THR A 46 0.76 -5.29 24.85
CA THR A 46 0.12 -4.68 23.69
C THR A 46 -1.17 -4.00 24.18
N PRO A 47 -1.72 -2.97 23.50
CA PRO A 47 -3.00 -2.37 23.89
C PRO A 47 -4.19 -3.38 23.95
N ALA A 48 -3.96 -4.63 23.53
CA ALA A 48 -4.95 -5.71 23.49
C ALA A 48 -4.74 -6.82 24.53
N GLY A 49 -3.74 -6.75 25.42
CA GLY A 49 -3.64 -7.64 26.59
C GLY A 49 -3.45 -9.13 26.28
N THR A 50 -2.82 -9.48 25.15
CA THR A 50 -2.55 -10.88 24.78
C THR A 50 -1.07 -11.22 24.89
N THR A 51 -0.74 -12.26 25.65
CA THR A 51 0.59 -12.87 25.73
C THR A 51 0.99 -13.44 24.37
N LEU A 52 2.00 -12.87 23.72
CA LEU A 52 2.54 -13.35 22.45
C LEU A 52 3.42 -14.60 22.66
N PRO A 53 3.26 -15.66 21.84
CA PRO A 53 4.10 -16.85 21.91
C PRO A 53 5.56 -16.57 21.51
N PRO A 54 6.53 -17.42 21.92
CA PRO A 54 7.92 -17.29 21.50
C PRO A 54 8.06 -17.38 19.98
N CYS A 55 8.91 -16.53 19.40
CA CYS A 55 9.11 -16.45 17.94
C CYS A 55 9.69 -17.77 17.39
N THR A 56 8.92 -18.47 16.57
CA THR A 56 9.39 -19.56 15.71
C THR A 56 9.74 -19.04 14.32
N VAL A 57 10.52 -19.81 13.55
CA VAL A 57 10.89 -19.47 12.14
C VAL A 57 9.67 -19.22 11.25
N CYS A 58 8.52 -19.80 11.62
CA CYS A 58 7.24 -19.63 10.93
C CYS A 58 6.69 -18.19 11.00
N HIS A 59 6.98 -17.45 12.07
CA HIS A 59 6.52 -16.06 12.21
C HIS A 59 7.26 -15.08 11.31
N ILE A 60 8.43 -15.44 10.78
CA ILE A 60 9.18 -14.61 9.83
C ILE A 60 8.40 -14.46 8.51
N ALA A 61 7.78 -15.55 8.04
CA ALA A 61 6.91 -15.51 6.86
C ALA A 61 5.69 -14.59 7.08
N GLN A 62 5.10 -14.66 8.29
CA GLN A 62 3.96 -13.82 8.65
C GLN A 62 4.32 -12.33 8.75
N VAL A 63 5.50 -12.01 9.29
CA VAL A 63 6.04 -10.63 9.28
C VAL A 63 6.17 -10.13 7.84
N ALA A 64 6.78 -10.93 6.95
CA ALA A 64 6.93 -10.56 5.55
C ALA A 64 5.58 -10.30 4.87
N GLN A 65 4.53 -11.06 5.18
CA GLN A 65 3.20 -10.86 4.61
C GLN A 65 2.58 -9.56 5.13
N ASN A 66 2.73 -9.27 6.41
CA ASN A 66 2.25 -8.03 7.02
C ASN A 66 2.97 -6.80 6.45
N VAL A 67 4.28 -6.90 6.20
CA VAL A 67 5.07 -5.84 5.54
C VAL A 67 4.61 -5.64 4.10
N LEU A 68 4.43 -6.71 3.33
CA LEU A 68 3.98 -6.61 1.94
C LEU A 68 2.56 -6.04 1.85
N ASN A 69 1.63 -6.48 2.69
CA ASN A 69 0.28 -5.94 2.75
C ASN A 69 0.28 -4.45 3.10
N THR A 70 1.08 -4.04 4.08
CA THR A 70 1.21 -2.63 4.47
C THR A 70 1.83 -1.80 3.35
N GLY A 71 2.88 -2.31 2.69
CA GLY A 71 3.54 -1.65 1.56
C GLY A 71 2.62 -1.47 0.36
N ILE A 72 1.86 -2.52 -0.01
CA ILE A 72 0.89 -2.46 -1.11
C ILE A 72 -0.23 -1.47 -0.79
N TYR A 73 -0.74 -1.46 0.44
CA TYR A 73 -1.78 -0.52 0.86
C TYR A 73 -1.32 0.94 0.69
N ILE A 74 -0.11 1.26 1.15
CA ILE A 74 0.48 2.60 0.99
C ILE A 74 0.69 2.93 -0.48
N ALA A 75 1.21 1.99 -1.28
CA ALA A 75 1.47 2.18 -2.70
C ALA A 75 0.19 2.46 -3.50
N VAL A 76 -0.88 1.70 -3.24
CA VAL A 76 -2.19 1.90 -3.90
C VAL A 76 -2.79 3.25 -3.51
N PHE A 77 -2.73 3.62 -2.24
CA PHE A 77 -3.23 4.91 -1.78
C PHE A 77 -2.49 6.09 -2.43
N LEU A 78 -1.15 6.02 -2.45
CA LEU A 78 -0.31 7.05 -3.08
C LEU A 78 -0.53 7.13 -4.59
N SER A 79 -0.65 5.98 -5.26
CA SER A 79 -0.93 5.91 -6.69
C SER A 79 -2.28 6.52 -7.04
N GLY A 80 -3.32 6.26 -6.23
CA GLY A 80 -4.63 6.88 -6.40
C GLY A 80 -4.56 8.41 -6.35
N PHE A 81 -3.79 8.96 -5.41
CA PHE A 81 -3.58 10.40 -5.30
C PHE A 81 -2.87 11.00 -6.54
N LEU A 82 -1.83 10.33 -7.03
CA LEU A 82 -1.11 10.75 -8.25
C LEU A 82 -2.00 10.71 -9.49
N PHE A 83 -2.89 9.72 -9.62
CA PHE A 83 -3.84 9.67 -10.74
C PHE A 83 -4.85 10.81 -10.72
N VAL A 84 -5.36 11.16 -9.54
CA VAL A 84 -6.25 12.33 -9.37
C VAL A 84 -5.51 13.61 -9.77
N TRP A 85 -4.25 13.77 -9.35
CA TRP A 85 -3.42 14.93 -9.69
C TRP A 85 -3.15 15.03 -11.20
N ALA A 86 -2.78 13.92 -11.84
CA ALA A 86 -2.55 13.85 -13.28
C ALA A 86 -3.84 14.16 -14.07
N GLY A 87 -4.99 13.65 -13.61
CA GLY A 87 -6.30 13.93 -14.19
C GLY A 87 -6.67 15.41 -14.14
N LEU A 88 -6.45 16.07 -13.00
CA LEU A 88 -6.70 17.50 -12.85
C LEU A 88 -5.76 18.34 -13.73
N LEU A 89 -4.48 17.98 -13.82
CA LEU A 89 -3.52 18.66 -14.69
C LEU A 89 -3.92 18.55 -16.16
N TYR A 90 -4.45 17.40 -16.58
CA TYR A 90 -4.93 17.18 -17.95
C TYR A 90 -6.14 18.06 -18.28
N LEU A 91 -7.13 18.12 -17.40
CA LEU A 91 -8.37 18.89 -17.62
C LEU A 91 -8.13 20.41 -17.59
N THR A 92 -7.14 20.87 -16.83
CA THR A 92 -6.87 22.32 -16.67
C THR A 92 -5.98 22.89 -17.77
N ASN A 93 -5.19 22.07 -18.47
CA ASN A 93 -4.23 22.51 -19.49
C ASN A 93 -4.68 22.27 -20.95
N VAL A 94 -5.99 22.12 -21.21
CA VAL A 94 -6.54 21.80 -22.54
C VAL A 94 -6.02 22.73 -23.67
N THR A 95 -5.71 23.98 -23.36
CA THR A 95 -5.30 24.99 -24.37
C THR A 95 -3.78 25.12 -24.53
N ASN A 96 -2.97 24.43 -23.72
CA ASN A 96 -1.51 24.47 -23.80
C ASN A 96 -0.95 23.08 -24.14
N PRO A 97 -0.38 22.86 -25.34
CA PRO A 97 0.14 21.56 -25.74
C PRO A 97 1.26 21.04 -24.82
N ASN A 98 2.08 21.94 -24.25
CA ASN A 98 3.13 21.54 -23.30
C ASN A 98 2.57 21.05 -21.96
N GLY A 99 1.43 21.59 -21.53
CA GLY A 99 0.76 21.16 -20.29
C GLY A 99 0.08 19.80 -20.43
N VAL A 100 -0.51 19.52 -21.60
CA VAL A 100 -1.13 18.22 -21.92
C VAL A 100 -0.07 17.12 -22.01
N THR A 101 1.07 17.39 -22.65
CA THR A 101 2.16 16.41 -22.73
C THR A 101 2.72 16.08 -21.33
N LYS A 102 2.92 17.08 -20.46
CA LYS A 102 3.35 16.86 -19.07
C LYS A 102 2.34 16.04 -18.25
N ALA A 103 1.04 16.24 -18.46
CA ALA A 103 0.01 15.44 -17.78
C ALA A 103 0.00 13.98 -18.25
N LYS A 104 0.22 13.74 -19.55
CA LYS A 104 0.34 12.38 -20.09
C LYS A 104 1.58 11.65 -19.57
N THR A 105 2.73 12.30 -19.50
CA THR A 105 3.95 11.67 -18.95
C THR A 105 3.73 11.28 -17.49
N LEU A 106 3.18 12.19 -16.67
CA LEU A 106 2.91 11.92 -15.26
C LEU A 106 1.93 10.74 -15.06
N PHE A 107 0.93 10.61 -15.93
CA PHE A 107 -0.02 9.50 -15.89
C PHE A 107 0.65 8.16 -16.19
N VAL A 108 1.52 8.12 -17.21
CA VAL A 108 2.28 6.92 -17.59
C VAL A 108 3.29 6.53 -16.51
N ASP A 109 3.99 7.51 -15.93
CA ASP A 109 4.97 7.28 -14.86
C ASP A 109 4.29 6.69 -13.61
N ALA A 110 3.12 7.21 -13.23
CA ALA A 110 2.32 6.66 -12.12
C ALA A 110 1.82 5.24 -12.40
N LEU A 111 1.36 4.97 -13.64
CA LEU A 111 0.91 3.65 -14.06
C LEU A 111 2.05 2.62 -14.05
N LEU A 112 3.22 3.02 -14.55
CA LEU A 112 4.40 2.16 -14.57
C LEU A 112 4.89 1.85 -13.16
N GLY A 113 4.87 2.85 -12.25
CA GLY A 113 5.17 2.63 -10.84
C GLY A 113 4.24 1.61 -10.18
N LEU A 114 2.93 1.72 -10.41
CA LEU A 114 1.95 0.75 -9.89
C LEU A 114 2.18 -0.66 -10.43
N LEU A 115 2.45 -0.80 -11.73
CA LEU A 115 2.74 -2.09 -12.37
C LEU A 115 4.01 -2.72 -11.82
N ILE A 116 5.06 -1.94 -11.56
CA ILE A 116 6.32 -2.46 -10.98
C ILE A 116 6.07 -3.00 -9.57
N VAL A 117 5.34 -2.28 -8.72
CA VAL A 117 5.06 -2.72 -7.34
C VAL A 117 4.22 -4.00 -7.33
N LEU A 118 3.14 -4.04 -8.11
CA LEU A 118 2.29 -5.24 -8.20
C LEU A 118 3.03 -6.40 -8.88
N GLY A 119 3.84 -6.12 -9.89
CA GLY A 119 4.67 -7.10 -10.58
C GLY A 119 5.72 -7.71 -9.66
N ALA A 120 6.43 -6.91 -8.87
CA ALA A 120 7.42 -7.41 -7.91
C ALA A 120 6.78 -8.34 -6.87
N TRP A 121 5.61 -7.97 -6.34
CA TRP A 121 4.87 -8.84 -5.41
C TRP A 121 4.47 -10.17 -6.07
N LEU A 122 3.93 -10.12 -7.29
CA LEU A 122 3.53 -11.31 -8.03
C LEU A 122 4.72 -12.22 -8.37
N VAL A 123 5.88 -11.64 -8.73
CA VAL A 123 7.09 -12.41 -9.02
C VAL A 123 7.59 -13.14 -7.76
N ILE A 124 7.58 -12.48 -6.60
CA ILE A 124 7.98 -13.13 -5.34
C ILE A 124 7.00 -14.25 -4.97
N ASP A 125 5.69 -14.00 -5.08
CA ASP A 125 4.65 -15.01 -4.81
C ASP A 125 4.81 -16.24 -5.72
N THR A 126 5.01 -16.02 -7.02
CA THR A 126 5.22 -17.09 -7.99
C THR A 126 6.53 -17.85 -7.76
N LEU A 127 7.64 -17.17 -7.49
CA LEU A 127 8.93 -17.81 -7.19
C LEU A 127 8.83 -18.71 -5.96
N MET A 128 8.27 -18.20 -4.85
CA MET A 128 8.11 -18.99 -3.62
C MET A 128 7.21 -20.21 -3.84
N LYS A 129 6.17 -20.07 -4.66
CA LYS A 129 5.27 -21.16 -5.06
C LYS A 129 5.92 -22.22 -5.94
N THR A 130 6.90 -21.85 -6.77
CA THR A 130 7.65 -22.81 -7.59
C THR A 130 8.74 -23.56 -6.80
N LEU A 131 9.36 -22.89 -5.83
CA LEU A 131 10.47 -23.45 -5.05
C LEU A 131 10.01 -24.26 -3.84
N THR A 132 8.82 -23.96 -3.31
CA THR A 132 8.24 -24.69 -2.17
C THR A 132 6.96 -25.41 -2.61
N PRO A 133 7.07 -26.57 -3.28
CA PRO A 133 5.92 -27.43 -3.47
C PRO A 133 5.50 -27.95 -2.09
N ASP A 134 4.39 -27.43 -1.56
CA ASP A 134 3.75 -28.00 -0.38
C ASP A 134 3.59 -29.52 -0.57
N ALA A 135 3.88 -30.30 0.47
CA ALA A 135 3.81 -31.76 0.47
C ALA A 135 2.42 -32.34 0.11
N ASN A 136 1.41 -31.49 -0.09
CA ASN A 136 0.04 -31.85 -0.47
C ASN A 136 -0.37 -31.34 -1.87
N GLY A 137 0.56 -30.81 -2.69
CA GLY A 137 0.26 -30.35 -4.06
C GLY A 137 -0.74 -29.18 -4.13
N LYS A 138 -0.99 -28.49 -3.01
CA LYS A 138 -1.99 -27.42 -2.92
C LYS A 138 -1.30 -26.09 -3.20
N PHE A 139 -1.58 -25.52 -4.36
CA PHE A 139 -1.08 -24.22 -4.81
C PHE A 139 -1.67 -23.04 -4.00
N GLY A 140 -1.26 -22.86 -2.74
CA GLY A 140 -1.68 -21.76 -1.86
C GLY A 140 -0.79 -20.51 -1.94
N PRO A 141 -1.15 -19.41 -1.25
CA PRO A 141 -0.26 -18.27 -1.01
C PRO A 141 0.96 -18.72 -0.19
N TRP A 142 2.14 -18.16 -0.47
CA TRP A 142 3.40 -18.53 0.23
C TRP A 142 3.33 -18.32 1.76
N ASN A 143 2.40 -17.49 2.25
CA ASN A 143 2.13 -17.28 3.66
C ASN A 143 1.46 -18.48 4.36
N GLU A 144 1.07 -19.54 3.64
CA GLU A 144 0.46 -20.75 4.23
C GLU A 144 1.44 -21.90 4.49
N ILE A 145 2.68 -21.81 3.99
CA ILE A 145 3.70 -22.89 4.07
C ILE A 145 4.00 -23.29 5.53
N CYS A 146 3.84 -22.35 6.47
CA CYS A 146 4.13 -22.55 7.89
C CYS A 146 2.87 -22.57 8.78
N LYS A 147 1.67 -22.55 8.21
CA LYS A 147 0.39 -22.63 8.93
C LYS A 147 0.01 -24.11 9.14
N LYS A 148 0.80 -24.80 9.96
CA LYS A 148 0.47 -26.11 10.54
C LYS A 148 0.56 -26.05 12.05
#